data_AF-A0A3D2X6S8-F1
#
_entry.id   AF-A0A3D2X6S8-F1
#
_cell.length_a   1.000
_cell.length_b   1.000
_cell.length_c   1.000
_cell.angle_alpha   90.00
_cell.angle_beta   90.00
_cell.angle_gamma   90.00
#
_symmetry.space_group_name_H-M   'P 1'
#
loop_
_entity.id
_entity.type
_entity.pdbx_description
1 polymer ?
#
loop_
_entity_poly.entity_id
_entity_poly.type
_entity_poly.pdbx_seq_one_letter_code
_entity_poly.pdbx_strand_id
1 'polypeptide(L)'
;MKTIIINGSPKGNARNSNTRIISEEFVRGMKTPCDIKCIANSDLEELAHHIEKYDTVIIILPLYIHAMPGIMMNFIEHLKPASIQGKYLGFIIQAGFVETAQEKYVERYFASLAKQLNYNYLGTVSKGEAAGIYMFPKMFKKVLKKINDLGKIYEETHAFDQNIIEELGKPYELSKIQTFLFQLLCDLGLNNVGWHKMLRQNHAFDKRLDRPFL
;
A
#
# COMPACT_ATOMS: atom_id res chain seq x y z
N MET A 1 -7.51 13.55 17.92
CA MET A 1 -7.12 14.07 16.59
C MET A 1 -7.95 13.39 15.53
N LYS A 2 -8.55 14.14 14.62
CA LYS A 2 -9.44 13.60 13.57
C LYS A 2 -8.57 13.04 12.44
N THR A 3 -8.69 11.74 12.17
CA THR A 3 -7.93 11.04 11.13
C THR A 3 -8.83 10.64 9.97
N ILE A 4 -8.34 10.82 8.75
CA ILE A 4 -8.93 10.26 7.52
C ILE A 4 -7.94 9.30 6.85
N ILE A 5 -8.45 8.16 6.38
CA ILE A 5 -7.73 7.23 5.52
C ILE A 5 -8.12 7.48 4.07
N ILE A 6 -7.12 7.64 3.21
CA ILE A 6 -7.29 7.74 1.76
C ILE A 6 -6.82 6.44 1.11
N ASN A 7 -7.76 5.69 0.54
CA ASN A 7 -7.49 4.55 -0.33
C ASN A 7 -7.03 5.07 -1.70
N GLY A 8 -5.72 5.04 -1.92
CA GLY A 8 -5.03 5.47 -3.13
C GLY A 8 -4.96 4.42 -4.26
N SER A 9 -5.75 3.34 -4.17
CA SER A 9 -5.75 2.28 -5.19
C SER A 9 -6.66 2.63 -6.38
N PRO A 10 -6.21 2.44 -7.63
CA PRO A 10 -7.08 2.57 -8.80
C PRO A 10 -8.17 1.48 -8.86
N LYS A 11 -8.01 0.36 -8.13
CA LYS A 11 -9.09 -0.65 -7.95
C LYS A 11 -10.22 -0.15 -7.06
N GLY A 12 -10.04 1.00 -6.43
CA GLY A 12 -10.99 1.62 -5.52
C GLY A 12 -11.49 0.69 -4.42
N ASN A 13 -12.82 0.66 -4.27
CA ASN A 13 -13.53 -0.14 -3.27
C ASN A 13 -13.91 -1.55 -3.77
N ALA A 14 -13.31 -2.04 -4.86
CA ALA A 14 -13.56 -3.39 -5.33
C ALA A 14 -13.22 -4.44 -4.26
N ARG A 15 -13.91 -5.58 -4.30
CA ARG A 15 -13.69 -6.69 -3.34
C ARG A 15 -12.24 -7.22 -3.39
N ASN A 16 -11.59 -7.13 -4.54
CA ASN A 16 -10.20 -7.56 -4.79
C ASN A 16 -9.15 -6.42 -4.62
N SER A 17 -9.50 -5.35 -3.90
CA SER A 17 -8.57 -4.25 -3.58
C SER A 17 -7.85 -4.55 -2.26
N ASN A 18 -6.56 -4.88 -2.34
CA ASN A 18 -5.71 -5.07 -1.14
C ASN A 18 -5.67 -3.81 -0.29
N THR A 19 -5.59 -2.64 -0.92
CA THR A 19 -5.61 -1.36 -0.22
C THR A 19 -6.88 -1.18 0.60
N ARG A 20 -8.06 -1.52 0.07
CA ARG A 20 -9.31 -1.51 0.84
C ARG A 20 -9.22 -2.43 2.07
N ILE A 21 -8.75 -3.67 1.87
CA ILE A 21 -8.61 -4.66 2.95
C ILE A 21 -7.67 -4.13 4.04
N ILE A 22 -6.53 -3.55 3.66
CA ILE A 22 -5.54 -3.00 4.59
C ILE A 22 -6.12 -1.78 5.33
N SER A 23 -6.84 -0.89 4.65
CA SER A 23 -7.51 0.26 5.28
C SER A 23 -8.54 -0.20 6.32
N GLU A 24 -9.39 -1.16 5.97
CA GLU A 24 -10.38 -1.72 6.89
C GLU A 24 -9.70 -2.40 8.08
N GLU A 25 -8.65 -3.18 7.83
CA GLU A 25 -7.92 -3.91 8.87
C GLU A 25 -7.22 -2.98 9.86
N PHE A 26 -6.64 -1.87 9.36
CA PHE A 26 -5.99 -0.85 10.19
C PHE A 26 -6.99 -0.23 11.16
N VAL A 27 -8.16 0.19 10.68
CA VAL A 27 -9.17 0.85 11.53
C VAL A 27 -9.97 -0.13 12.39
N ARG A 28 -10.04 -1.42 12.02
CA ARG A 28 -10.90 -2.42 12.66
C ARG A 28 -10.71 -2.55 14.18
N GLY A 29 -9.49 -2.26 14.67
CA GLY A 29 -9.14 -2.35 16.09
C GLY A 29 -9.28 -1.04 16.86
N MET A 30 -9.47 0.08 16.16
CA MET A 30 -9.58 1.41 16.76
C MET A 30 -10.98 1.60 17.38
N LYS A 31 -11.06 2.37 18.46
CA LYS A 31 -12.30 2.71 19.16
C LYS A 31 -12.97 3.95 18.57
N THR A 32 -12.17 4.88 18.07
CA THR A 32 -12.60 6.15 17.48
C THR A 32 -12.96 5.92 16.01
N PRO A 33 -14.15 6.36 15.56
CA PRO A 33 -14.50 6.31 14.15
C PRO A 33 -13.46 7.02 13.29
N CYS A 34 -13.06 6.37 12.20
CA CYS A 34 -12.09 6.92 11.24
C CYS A 34 -12.69 6.83 9.84
N ASP A 35 -12.73 7.97 9.14
CA ASP A 35 -13.29 8.04 7.80
C ASP A 35 -12.35 7.37 6.80
N ILE A 36 -12.90 6.54 5.91
CA ILE A 36 -12.17 5.97 4.78
C ILE A 36 -12.79 6.51 3.48
N LYS A 37 -11.99 7.22 2.68
CA LYS A 37 -12.38 7.73 1.36
C LYS A 37 -11.48 7.14 0.28
N CYS A 38 -11.95 7.11 -0.96
CA CYS A 38 -11.26 6.44 -2.05
C CYS A 38 -11.16 7.32 -3.29
N ILE A 39 -9.97 7.42 -3.88
CA ILE A 39 -9.73 8.31 -5.03
C ILE A 39 -10.33 7.80 -6.35
N ALA A 40 -10.53 6.49 -6.53
CA ALA A 40 -10.87 5.90 -7.83
C ALA A 40 -12.23 6.28 -8.42
N ASN A 41 -13.12 6.91 -7.64
CA ASN A 41 -14.43 7.38 -8.10
C ASN A 41 -14.85 8.64 -7.32
N SER A 42 -13.90 9.48 -6.96
CA SER A 42 -14.17 10.73 -6.25
C SER A 42 -13.80 11.92 -7.12
N ASP A 43 -14.47 13.04 -6.90
CA ASP A 43 -13.93 14.33 -7.31
C ASP A 43 -12.67 14.61 -6.47
N LEU A 44 -11.52 14.71 -7.15
CA LEU A 44 -10.22 14.84 -6.48
C LEU A 44 -10.05 16.21 -5.84
N GLU A 45 -10.62 17.26 -6.44
CA GLU A 45 -10.55 18.62 -5.91
C GLU A 45 -11.43 18.75 -4.66
N GLU A 46 -12.67 18.25 -4.71
CA GLU A 46 -13.54 18.25 -3.54
C GLU A 46 -12.95 17.40 -2.40
N LEU A 47 -12.37 16.24 -2.73
CA LEU A 47 -11.72 15.39 -1.74
C LEU A 47 -10.49 16.08 -1.12
N ALA A 48 -9.68 16.79 -1.91
CA ALA A 48 -8.54 17.55 -1.41
C ALA A 48 -8.99 18.66 -0.44
N HIS A 49 -10.05 19.40 -0.75
CA HIS A 49 -10.63 20.37 0.18
C HIS A 49 -11.24 19.68 1.43
N HIS A 50 -11.79 18.47 1.27
CA HIS A 50 -12.38 17.74 2.39
C HIS A 50 -11.34 17.30 3.43
N ILE A 51 -10.17 16.84 3.00
CA ILE A 51 -9.11 16.41 3.93
C ILE A 51 -8.54 17.57 4.77
N GLU A 52 -8.75 18.83 4.36
CA GLU A 52 -8.37 20.01 5.16
C GLU A 52 -9.09 20.07 6.52
N LYS A 53 -10.21 19.36 6.68
CA LYS A 53 -10.95 19.28 7.95
C LYS A 53 -10.38 18.26 8.95
N TYR A 54 -9.30 17.57 8.59
CA TYR A 54 -8.67 16.53 9.39
C TYR A 54 -7.30 16.97 9.86
N ASP A 55 -6.93 16.51 11.06
CA ASP A 55 -5.61 16.73 11.63
C ASP A 55 -4.59 15.80 10.99
N THR A 56 -5.01 14.57 10.68
CA THR A 56 -4.12 13.54 10.15
C THR A 56 -4.72 12.87 8.92
N VAL A 57 -3.90 12.75 7.89
CA VAL A 57 -4.22 12.08 6.64
C VAL A 57 -3.29 10.88 6.50
N ILE A 58 -3.85 9.68 6.44
CA ILE A 58 -3.07 8.46 6.17
C ILE A 58 -3.45 7.96 4.78
N ILE A 59 -2.49 7.90 3.88
CA ILE A 59 -2.70 7.43 2.51
C ILE A 59 -2.23 5.99 2.42
N ILE A 60 -3.12 5.09 2.04
CA ILE A 60 -2.82 3.66 1.85
C ILE A 60 -2.89 3.39 0.35
N LEU A 61 -1.85 2.79 -0.25
CA LEU A 61 -1.75 2.69 -1.70
C LEU A 61 -0.96 1.45 -2.17
N PRO A 62 -1.23 0.93 -3.38
CA PRO A 62 -0.30 0.04 -4.06
C PRO A 62 0.98 0.77 -4.47
N LEU A 63 2.08 0.03 -4.58
CA LEU A 63 3.26 0.46 -5.33
C LEU A 63 3.25 -0.16 -6.73
N TYR A 64 3.53 0.66 -7.75
CA TYR A 64 3.82 0.22 -9.11
C TYR A 64 5.30 0.49 -9.42
N ILE A 65 6.09 -0.58 -9.33
CA ILE A 65 7.55 -0.57 -9.43
C ILE A 65 8.19 0.26 -8.30
N HIS A 66 8.41 1.56 -8.51
CA HIS A 66 9.06 2.46 -7.55
C HIS A 66 8.17 3.65 -7.14
N ALA A 67 6.92 3.72 -7.63
CA ALA A 67 6.09 4.91 -7.48
C ALA A 67 4.61 4.59 -7.21
N MET A 68 3.87 5.63 -6.82
CA MET A 68 2.42 5.57 -6.62
C MET A 68 1.65 5.40 -7.95
N PRO A 69 0.38 4.98 -7.91
CA PRO A 69 -0.49 4.97 -9.08
C PRO A 69 -0.67 6.38 -9.67
N GLY A 70 -0.85 6.49 -10.99
CA GLY A 70 -1.04 7.79 -11.65
C GLY A 70 -2.23 8.58 -11.12
N ILE A 71 -3.33 7.92 -10.74
CA ILE A 71 -4.48 8.58 -10.10
C ILE A 71 -4.14 9.16 -8.72
N MET A 72 -3.23 8.54 -7.98
CA MET A 72 -2.75 9.04 -6.69
C MET A 72 -1.86 10.27 -6.90
N MET A 73 -1.03 10.28 -7.94
CA MET A 73 -0.27 11.46 -8.34
C MET A 73 -1.18 12.63 -8.70
N ASN A 74 -2.23 12.39 -9.50
CA ASN A 74 -3.22 13.40 -9.83
C ASN A 74 -3.91 13.97 -8.57
N PHE A 75 -4.27 13.11 -7.60
CA PHE A 75 -4.81 13.59 -6.31
C PHE A 75 -3.82 14.48 -5.55
N ILE A 76 -2.52 14.13 -5.54
CA ILE A 76 -1.48 14.94 -4.90
C ILE A 76 -1.40 16.36 -5.50
N GLU A 77 -1.60 16.51 -6.80
CA GLU A 77 -1.60 17.81 -7.48
C GLU A 77 -2.72 18.75 -7.01
N HIS A 78 -3.79 18.21 -6.44
CA HIS A 78 -4.89 18.99 -5.87
C HIS A 78 -4.66 19.38 -4.40
N LEU A 79 -3.62 18.84 -3.75
CA LEU A 79 -3.31 19.13 -2.35
C LEU A 79 -2.68 20.51 -2.22
N LYS A 80 -3.13 21.25 -1.20
CA LYS A 80 -2.58 22.55 -0.83
C LYS A 80 -1.79 22.45 0.47
N PRO A 81 -0.73 23.26 0.66
CA PRO A 81 -0.06 23.34 1.94
C PRO A 81 -1.03 23.73 3.06
N ALA A 82 -0.91 23.09 4.22
CA ALA A 82 -1.72 23.39 5.38
C ALA A 82 -1.48 24.83 5.86
N SER A 83 -2.57 25.57 6.07
CA SER A 83 -2.54 26.94 6.61
C SER A 83 -2.18 27.00 8.10
N ILE A 84 -2.30 25.87 8.80
CA ILE A 84 -2.01 25.73 10.23
C ILE A 84 -0.93 24.67 10.46
N GLN A 85 -0.21 24.82 11.57
CA GLN A 85 0.74 23.82 12.05
C GLN A 85 0.02 22.66 12.74
N GLY A 86 0.72 21.53 12.93
CA GLY A 86 0.22 20.40 13.70
C GLY A 86 -0.64 19.40 12.91
N LYS A 87 -0.61 19.47 11.57
CA LYS A 87 -1.16 18.42 10.72
C LYS A 87 -0.16 17.31 10.44
N TYR A 88 -0.64 16.10 10.20
CA TYR A 88 0.21 14.91 9.99
C TYR A 88 -0.14 14.18 8.69
N LEU A 89 0.89 13.72 7.98
CA LEU A 89 0.77 12.95 6.76
C LEU A 89 1.54 11.63 6.90
N GLY A 90 0.84 10.51 6.78
CA GLY A 90 1.39 9.16 6.90
C GLY A 90 1.04 8.28 5.72
N PHE A 91 1.83 7.22 5.50
CA PHE A 91 1.66 6.32 4.35
C PHE A 91 1.71 4.85 4.76
N ILE A 92 0.90 4.02 4.11
CA ILE A 92 1.01 2.57 4.17
C ILE A 92 1.04 2.03 2.74
N ILE A 93 2.16 1.41 2.37
CA ILE A 93 2.44 0.95 1.02
C ILE A 93 2.36 -0.57 0.96
N GLN A 94 1.74 -1.08 -0.09
CA GLN A 94 1.72 -2.50 -0.39
C GLN A 94 2.21 -2.78 -1.81
N ALA A 95 3.13 -3.72 -1.97
CA ALA A 95 3.75 -4.05 -3.25
C ALA A 95 3.63 -5.55 -3.59
N GLY A 96 3.76 -5.86 -4.88
CA GLY A 96 3.76 -7.24 -5.38
C GLY A 96 5.10 -7.96 -5.19
N PHE A 97 6.21 -7.22 -5.24
CA PHE A 97 7.56 -7.77 -5.00
C PHE A 97 7.70 -8.27 -3.57
N VAL A 98 8.46 -9.35 -3.37
CA VAL A 98 8.65 -9.96 -2.05
C VAL A 98 9.38 -9.01 -1.09
N GLU A 99 10.38 -8.32 -1.61
CA GLU A 99 11.25 -7.41 -0.87
C GLU A 99 10.74 -5.97 -0.87
N THR A 100 11.13 -5.17 0.13
CA THR A 100 10.69 -3.77 0.28
C THR A 100 11.73 -2.73 -0.12
N ALA A 101 12.87 -3.15 -0.69
CA ALA A 101 13.92 -2.23 -1.13
C ALA A 101 13.46 -1.23 -2.19
N GLN A 102 12.38 -1.53 -2.91
CA GLN A 102 11.83 -0.68 -3.97
C GLN A 102 11.04 0.51 -3.41
N GLU A 103 10.50 0.38 -2.20
CA GLU A 103 9.68 1.37 -1.52
C GLU A 103 10.52 2.58 -1.09
N LYS A 104 11.82 2.40 -0.84
CA LYS A 104 12.74 3.46 -0.39
C LYS A 104 12.73 4.71 -1.27
N TYR A 105 12.45 4.55 -2.57
CA TYR A 105 12.41 5.66 -3.52
C TYR A 105 11.18 6.54 -3.29
N VAL A 106 9.99 5.92 -3.14
CA VAL A 106 8.77 6.67 -2.91
C VAL A 106 8.67 7.19 -1.47
N GLU A 107 9.25 6.48 -0.50
CA GLU A 107 9.34 6.93 0.91
C GLU A 107 10.02 8.31 1.02
N ARG A 108 11.13 8.50 0.31
CA ARG A 108 11.83 9.80 0.23
C ARG A 108 10.97 10.88 -0.40
N TYR A 109 10.25 10.55 -1.47
CA TYR A 109 9.31 11.47 -2.10
C TYR A 109 8.21 11.87 -1.12
N PHE A 110 7.63 10.93 -0.38
CA PHE A 110 6.57 11.18 0.60
C PHE A 110 7.03 12.04 1.79
N ALA A 111 8.25 11.84 2.29
CA ALA A 111 8.83 12.71 3.31
C ALA A 111 8.99 14.15 2.78
N SER A 112 9.46 14.32 1.54
CA SER A 112 9.56 15.63 0.88
C SER A 112 8.18 16.26 0.66
N LEU A 113 7.20 15.47 0.24
CA LEU A 113 5.83 15.91 0.00
C LEU A 113 5.18 16.43 1.28
N ALA A 114 5.31 15.70 2.40
CA ALA A 114 4.79 16.14 3.69
C ALA A 114 5.35 17.52 4.07
N LYS A 115 6.67 17.73 3.89
CA LYS A 115 7.32 19.02 4.12
C LYS A 115 6.77 20.12 3.22
N GLN A 116 6.63 19.86 1.92
CA GLN A 116 6.10 20.83 0.95
C GLN A 116 4.65 21.23 1.26
N LEU A 117 3.86 20.29 1.77
CA LEU A 117 2.48 20.53 2.17
C LEU A 117 2.35 21.12 3.58
N ASN A 118 3.45 21.42 4.29
CA ASN A 118 3.41 21.89 5.69
C ASN A 118 2.72 20.88 6.65
N TYR A 119 2.96 19.59 6.44
CA TYR A 119 2.55 18.50 7.34
C TYR A 119 3.77 17.91 8.05
N ASN A 120 3.57 17.49 9.30
CA ASN A 120 4.50 16.60 10.00
C ASN A 120 4.44 15.21 9.36
N TYR A 121 5.59 14.66 9.02
CA TYR A 121 5.66 13.34 8.42
C TYR A 121 5.53 12.25 9.51
N LEU A 122 4.43 11.50 9.47
CA LEU A 122 4.15 10.42 10.43
C LEU A 122 5.03 9.19 10.17
N GLY A 123 5.55 9.05 8.95
CA GLY A 123 6.31 7.90 8.49
C GLY A 123 5.62 7.12 7.38
N THR A 124 6.28 6.06 6.92
CA THR A 124 5.76 5.11 5.95
C THR A 124 5.89 3.70 6.47
N VAL A 125 4.82 2.91 6.34
CA VAL A 125 4.82 1.48 6.60
C VAL A 125 4.81 0.75 5.26
N SER A 126 5.80 -0.10 5.01
CA SER A 126 5.99 -0.78 3.73
C SER A 126 5.78 -2.28 3.87
N LYS A 127 5.00 -2.89 2.97
CA LYS A 127 4.80 -4.34 2.92
C LYS A 127 4.88 -4.88 1.48
N GLY A 128 5.95 -5.62 1.20
CA GLY A 128 6.06 -6.46 0.01
C GLY A 128 5.14 -7.67 0.04
N GLU A 129 5.16 -8.50 -1.00
CA GLU A 129 4.41 -9.76 -1.12
C GLU A 129 2.90 -9.62 -0.88
N ALA A 130 2.34 -8.43 -1.05
CA ALA A 130 0.97 -8.13 -0.67
C ALA A 130 -0.06 -8.54 -1.73
N ALA A 131 0.39 -8.88 -2.96
CA ALA A 131 -0.49 -9.23 -4.09
C ALA A 131 -1.52 -10.31 -3.74
N GLY A 132 -1.14 -11.29 -2.91
CA GLY A 132 -1.98 -12.41 -2.52
C GLY A 132 -3.00 -12.13 -1.41
N ILE A 133 -3.00 -10.96 -0.77
CA ILE A 133 -3.86 -10.67 0.40
C ILE A 133 -5.35 -10.92 0.10
N TYR A 134 -5.88 -10.36 -1.00
CA TYR A 134 -7.28 -10.56 -1.36
C TYR A 134 -7.59 -11.99 -1.82
N MET A 135 -6.63 -12.68 -2.44
CA MET A 135 -6.82 -14.02 -2.99
C MET A 135 -6.80 -15.09 -1.89
N PHE A 136 -5.88 -14.93 -0.94
CA PHE A 136 -5.55 -15.94 0.07
C PHE A 136 -5.45 -15.31 1.48
N PRO A 137 -6.50 -14.63 1.99
CA PRO A 137 -6.42 -13.86 3.24
C PRO A 137 -6.00 -14.71 4.44
N LYS A 138 -6.28 -16.02 4.43
CA LYS A 138 -5.86 -16.95 5.48
C LYS A 138 -4.32 -17.06 5.60
N MET A 139 -3.59 -16.96 4.50
CA MET A 139 -2.11 -16.98 4.50
C MET A 139 -1.54 -15.67 5.09
N PHE A 140 -2.26 -14.56 4.92
CA PHE A 140 -1.85 -13.24 5.37
C PHE A 140 -2.36 -12.85 6.76
N LYS A 141 -2.94 -13.78 7.53
CA LYS A 141 -3.47 -13.50 8.88
C LYS A 141 -2.50 -12.80 9.81
N LYS A 142 -1.20 -13.18 9.79
CA LYS A 142 -0.17 -12.55 10.62
C LYS A 142 0.10 -11.10 10.18
N VAL A 143 0.14 -10.84 8.88
CA VAL A 143 0.30 -9.49 8.30
C VAL A 143 -0.89 -8.62 8.67
N LEU A 144 -2.11 -9.11 8.44
CA LEU A 144 -3.34 -8.39 8.77
C LEU A 144 -3.44 -8.10 10.27
N LYS A 145 -3.08 -9.07 11.13
CA LYS A 145 -2.99 -8.82 12.58
C LYS A 145 -2.02 -7.67 12.91
N LYS A 146 -0.83 -7.63 12.30
CA LYS A 146 0.13 -6.53 12.53
C LYS A 146 -0.42 -5.18 12.05
N ILE A 147 -1.12 -5.14 10.91
CA ILE A 147 -1.80 -3.93 10.44
C ILE A 147 -2.88 -3.47 11.43
N ASN A 148 -3.64 -4.41 12.02
CA ASN A 148 -4.62 -4.10 13.04
C ASN A 148 -4.00 -3.58 14.34
N ASP A 149 -2.90 -4.22 14.78
CA ASP A 149 -2.16 -3.80 15.97
C ASP A 149 -1.52 -2.41 15.75
N LEU A 150 -1.02 -2.13 14.54
CA LEU A 150 -0.52 -0.81 14.15
C LEU A 150 -1.60 0.27 14.31
N GLY A 151 -2.83 0.02 13.86
CA GLY A 151 -3.94 0.96 14.01
C GLY A 151 -4.32 1.24 15.46
N LYS A 152 -4.30 0.23 16.33
CA LYS A 152 -4.53 0.39 17.77
C LYS A 152 -3.46 1.25 18.44
N ILE A 153 -2.18 0.95 18.16
CA ILE A 153 -1.07 1.71 18.72
C ILE A 153 -1.09 3.15 18.21
N TYR A 154 -1.39 3.34 16.91
CA TYR A 154 -1.55 4.67 16.33
C TYR A 154 -2.67 5.47 17.02
N GLU A 155 -3.81 4.85 17.34
CA GLU A 155 -4.89 5.54 18.05
C GLU A 155 -4.45 6.06 19.43
N GLU A 156 -3.64 5.28 20.15
CA GLU A 156 -3.19 5.62 21.51
C GLU A 156 -2.02 6.60 21.52
N THR A 157 -1.10 6.49 20.56
CA THR A 157 0.20 7.18 20.58
C THR A 157 0.34 8.27 19.51
N HIS A 158 -0.55 8.28 18.51
CA HIS A 158 -0.44 9.10 17.31
C HIS A 158 0.86 8.91 16.52
N ALA A 159 1.46 7.72 16.61
CA ALA A 159 2.68 7.35 15.90
C ALA A 159 2.53 5.96 15.25
N PHE A 160 3.28 5.71 14.18
CA PHE A 160 3.45 4.34 13.69
C PHE A 160 4.48 3.60 14.53
N ASP A 161 4.09 2.43 15.04
CA ASP A 161 4.99 1.60 15.85
C ASP A 161 6.18 1.11 15.04
N GLN A 162 7.38 1.43 15.52
CA GLN A 162 8.63 1.16 14.81
C GLN A 162 8.91 -0.35 14.68
N ASN A 163 8.55 -1.16 15.68
CA ASN A 163 8.76 -2.60 15.60
C ASN A 163 7.86 -3.23 14.53
N ILE A 164 6.59 -2.78 14.46
CA ILE A 164 5.67 -3.25 13.42
C ILE A 164 6.13 -2.80 12.03
N ILE A 165 6.62 -1.57 11.88
CA ILE A 165 7.22 -1.09 10.62
C ILE A 165 8.35 -2.02 10.17
N GLU A 166 9.30 -2.31 11.07
CA GLU A 166 10.46 -3.16 10.76
C GLU A 166 10.08 -4.61 10.45
N GLU A 167 9.04 -5.15 11.09
CA GLU A 167 8.56 -6.50 10.81
C GLU A 167 7.79 -6.60 9.49
N LEU A 168 6.93 -5.62 9.18
CA LEU A 168 6.19 -5.58 7.92
C LEU A 168 7.11 -5.30 6.73
N GLY A 169 8.17 -4.52 6.95
CA GLY A 169 9.19 -4.20 5.97
C GLY A 169 10.09 -5.36 5.58
N LYS A 170 10.01 -6.52 6.24
CA LYS A 170 10.86 -7.68 5.94
C LYS A 170 10.29 -8.57 4.82
N PRO A 171 11.18 -9.13 3.95
CA PRO A 171 12.60 -8.81 3.84
C PRO A 171 12.82 -7.45 3.15
N TYR A 172 13.86 -6.70 3.55
CA TYR A 172 14.22 -5.48 2.83
C TYR A 172 14.82 -5.81 1.46
N GLU A 173 15.77 -6.73 1.42
CA GLU A 173 16.35 -7.32 0.21
C GLU A 173 16.30 -8.84 0.32
N LEU A 174 16.21 -9.53 -0.82
CA LEU A 174 16.36 -10.98 -0.83
C LEU A 174 17.78 -11.40 -0.44
N SER A 175 17.89 -12.36 0.47
CA SER A 175 19.17 -12.99 0.79
C SER A 175 19.68 -13.84 -0.37
N LYS A 176 21.00 -14.04 -0.45
CA LYS A 176 21.62 -14.90 -1.48
C LYS A 176 21.01 -16.31 -1.53
N ILE A 177 20.63 -16.86 -0.38
CA ILE A 177 19.97 -18.17 -0.29
C ILE A 177 18.58 -18.11 -0.92
N GLN A 178 17.79 -17.09 -0.61
CA GLN A 178 16.47 -16.90 -1.23
C GLN A 178 16.59 -16.71 -2.74
N THR A 179 17.54 -15.88 -3.21
CA THR A 179 17.79 -15.69 -4.64
C THR A 179 18.16 -17.00 -5.33
N PHE A 180 19.06 -17.78 -4.74
CA PHE A 180 19.43 -19.10 -5.26
C PHE A 180 18.21 -20.05 -5.36
N LEU A 181 17.38 -20.12 -4.31
CA LEU A 181 16.17 -20.93 -4.32
C LEU A 181 15.17 -20.47 -5.38
N PHE A 182 14.98 -19.16 -5.55
CA PHE A 182 14.11 -18.64 -6.61
C PHE A 182 14.65 -18.95 -8.00
N GLN A 183 15.97 -18.84 -8.22
CA GLN A 183 16.59 -19.23 -9.47
C GLN A 183 16.34 -20.70 -9.79
N LEU A 184 16.54 -21.59 -8.81
CA LEU A 184 16.26 -23.02 -8.96
C LEU A 184 14.79 -23.28 -9.33
N LEU A 185 13.83 -22.58 -8.70
CA LEU A 185 12.41 -22.69 -9.04
C LEU A 185 12.09 -22.21 -10.46
N CYS A 186 12.78 -21.16 -10.93
CA CYS A 186 12.68 -20.69 -12.31
C CYS A 186 13.25 -21.72 -13.29
N ASP A 187 14.43 -22.28 -13.01
CA ASP A 187 15.11 -23.26 -13.86
C ASP A 187 14.30 -24.56 -14.01
N LEU A 188 13.60 -24.97 -12.94
CA LEU A 188 12.69 -26.11 -12.94
C LEU A 188 11.31 -25.79 -13.55
N GLY A 189 11.05 -24.54 -13.97
CA GLY A 189 9.78 -24.10 -14.54
C GLY A 189 8.60 -24.06 -13.56
N LEU A 190 8.88 -24.12 -12.25
CA LEU A 190 7.86 -24.17 -11.20
C LEU A 190 7.23 -22.80 -10.93
N ASN A 191 7.92 -21.71 -11.27
CA ASN A 191 7.39 -20.34 -11.17
C ASN A 191 6.14 -20.09 -12.04
N ASN A 192 5.95 -20.85 -13.11
CA ASN A 192 4.87 -20.66 -14.08
C ASN A 192 3.63 -21.53 -13.82
N VAL A 193 3.65 -22.44 -12.85
CA VAL A 193 2.55 -23.41 -12.64
C VAL A 193 1.20 -22.71 -12.40
N GLY A 194 1.19 -21.68 -11.54
CA GLY A 194 -0.01 -20.89 -11.28
C GLY A 194 -0.50 -20.13 -12.51
N TRP A 195 0.42 -19.48 -13.23
CA TRP A 195 0.11 -18.75 -14.47
C TRP A 195 -0.40 -19.67 -15.57
N HIS A 196 0.22 -20.83 -15.76
CA HIS A 196 -0.24 -21.87 -16.69
C HIS A 196 -1.66 -22.34 -16.39
N LYS A 197 -1.99 -22.55 -15.10
CA LYS A 197 -3.35 -22.88 -14.69
C LYS A 197 -4.34 -21.77 -15.07
N MET A 198 -4.02 -20.50 -14.77
CA MET A 198 -4.86 -19.38 -15.17
C MET A 198 -5.03 -19.28 -16.70
N LEU A 199 -3.94 -19.44 -17.47
CA LEU A 199 -4.00 -19.40 -18.93
C LEU A 199 -4.89 -20.51 -19.50
N ARG A 200 -4.81 -21.74 -18.97
CA ARG A 200 -5.68 -22.85 -19.38
C ARG A 200 -7.15 -22.57 -19.05
N GLN A 201 -7.43 -22.04 -17.87
CA GLN A 201 -8.79 -21.65 -17.46
C GLN A 201 -9.40 -20.56 -18.35
N ASN A 202 -8.57 -19.75 -19.00
CA ASN A 202 -8.98 -18.66 -19.88
C ASN A 202 -8.74 -18.97 -21.37
N HIS A 203 -8.54 -20.24 -21.74
CA HIS A 203 -8.31 -20.68 -23.13
C HIS A 203 -7.17 -19.93 -23.85
N ALA A 204 -6.13 -19.55 -23.11
CA ALA A 204 -5.01 -18.73 -23.59
C ALA A 204 -3.64 -19.42 -23.44
N PHE A 205 -3.60 -20.72 -23.12
CA PHE A 205 -2.35 -21.43 -22.87
C PHE A 205 -1.42 -21.52 -24.10
N ASP A 206 -2.01 -21.64 -25.29
CA ASP A 206 -1.26 -21.70 -26.54
C ASP A 206 -0.64 -20.34 -26.90
N LYS A 207 -1.17 -19.25 -26.33
CA LYS A 207 -0.69 -17.87 -26.49
C LYS A 207 0.35 -17.45 -25.45
N ARG A 208 0.83 -18.37 -24.59
CA ARG A 208 1.72 -18.02 -23.46
C ARG A 208 3.08 -17.43 -23.87
N LEU A 209 3.46 -17.60 -25.14
CA LEU A 209 4.71 -17.08 -25.70
C LEU A 209 4.47 -15.90 -26.66
N ASP A 210 3.21 -15.45 -26.79
CA ASP A 210 2.90 -14.25 -27.57
C ASP A 210 3.54 -13.04 -26.87
N ARG A 211 4.21 -12.21 -27.66
CA ARG A 211 4.84 -10.96 -27.18
C ARG A 211 3.84 -9.80 -27.30
N PRO A 212 3.89 -8.78 -26.42
CA PRO A 212 3.12 -7.56 -26.63
C PRO A 212 3.47 -6.93 -27.99
N PHE A 213 2.52 -6.17 -28.56
CA PHE A 213 2.74 -5.43 -29.80
C PHE A 213 3.99 -4.55 -29.66
N LEU A 214 4.91 -4.66 -30.61
CA LEU A 214 6.08 -3.79 -30.73
C LEU A 214 5.67 -2.43 -31.29
#